data_AF-A0A950GCI7-F1
#
_entry.id   AF-A0A950GCI7-F1
#
_cell.length_a   1.000
_cell.length_b   1.000
_cell.length_c   1.000
_cell.angle_alpha   90.00
_cell.angle_beta   90.00
_cell.angle_gamma   90.00
#
_symmetry.space_group_name_H-M   'P 1'
#
loop_
_entity.id
_entity.type
_entity.pdbx_description
1 polymer ?
#
loop_
_entity_poly.entity_id
_entity_poly.type
_entity_poly.pdbx_seq_one_letter_code
_entity_poly.pdbx_strand_id
1 'polypeptide(L)'
;MVAACFAAFTVYAAAMVFTGHADGTWAVWAFGGYAIATMLMLATRSWVLPLAVALGGALVAPLAWLMTRTAATAEVVVIGRAADHVLKYGTPYLPPGQLTGWKAYNPYLPLMDVFGLPRAVGIHGVLGDTRIWVTLTTILLIAAAFAIASPHRLRDCPHCRTRIAGATALAVASPVIAFP
;
A
#
# COMPACT_ATOMS: atom_id res chain seq x y z
N MET A 1 -15.41 5.52 18.69
CA MET A 1 -14.45 4.45 18.33
C MET A 1 -13.50 4.90 17.21
N VAL A 2 -13.97 5.25 16.01
CA VAL A 2 -13.10 5.64 14.88
C VAL A 2 -12.22 6.87 15.16
N ALA A 3 -12.75 7.89 15.85
CA ALA A 3 -11.95 9.06 16.25
C ALA A 3 -10.78 8.69 17.19
N ALA A 4 -10.98 7.73 18.09
CA ALA A 4 -9.92 7.23 18.97
C ALA A 4 -8.85 6.46 18.20
N CYS A 5 -9.25 5.70 17.17
CA CYS A 5 -8.31 5.05 16.26
C CYS A 5 -7.44 6.08 15.53
N PHE A 6 -8.05 7.12 14.94
CA PHE A 6 -7.27 8.16 14.25
C PHE A 6 -6.37 8.95 15.20
N ALA A 7 -6.82 9.26 16.41
CA ALA A 7 -5.97 9.88 17.42
C ALA A 7 -4.75 9.00 17.76
N ALA A 8 -4.96 7.69 17.96
CA ALA A 8 -3.86 6.74 18.18
C ALA A 8 -2.90 6.67 16.99
N PHE A 9 -3.43 6.71 15.76
CA PHE A 9 -2.63 6.72 14.54
C PHE A 9 -1.82 8.02 14.40
N THR A 10 -2.38 9.18 14.78
CA THR A 10 -1.65 10.45 14.85
C THR A 10 -0.48 10.36 15.82
N VAL A 11 -0.69 9.82 17.02
CA VAL A 11 0.39 9.66 18.03
C VAL A 11 1.48 8.72 17.51
N TYR A 12 1.11 7.61 16.89
CA TYR A 12 2.06 6.68 16.28
C TYR A 12 2.89 7.35 15.17
N ALA A 13 2.22 8.04 14.24
CA ALA A 13 2.89 8.75 13.16
C ALA A 13 3.82 9.86 13.70
N ALA A 14 3.39 10.60 14.73
CA ALA A 14 4.22 11.59 15.40
C ALA A 14 5.49 10.96 15.98
N ALA A 15 5.38 9.83 16.69
CA ALA A 15 6.54 9.13 17.22
C ALA A 15 7.53 8.73 16.11
N MET A 16 7.02 8.24 14.96
CA MET A 16 7.84 7.87 13.80
C MET A 16 8.53 9.06 13.12
N VAL A 17 7.97 10.28 13.17
CA VAL A 17 8.68 11.48 12.68
C VAL A 17 9.99 11.68 13.45
N PHE A 18 10.02 11.36 14.75
CA PHE A 18 11.18 11.57 15.61
C PHE A 18 12.21 10.44 15.57
N THR A 19 11.93 9.30 14.93
CA THR A 19 12.88 8.17 14.87
C THR A 19 13.97 8.35 13.81
N GLY A 20 13.86 9.34 12.92
CA GLY A 20 14.90 9.67 11.93
C GLY A 20 15.18 8.58 10.88
N HIS A 21 14.32 7.57 10.78
CA HIS A 21 14.45 6.49 9.78
C HIS A 21 14.10 6.98 8.36
N ALA A 22 14.46 6.20 7.34
CA ALA A 22 14.16 6.48 5.94
C ALA A 22 12.67 6.77 5.66
N ASP A 23 11.80 6.33 6.57
CA ASP A 23 10.33 6.41 6.49
C ASP A 23 9.77 7.71 7.09
N GLY A 24 10.64 8.63 7.54
CA GLY A 24 10.22 9.92 8.09
C GLY A 24 9.36 10.75 7.13
N THR A 25 9.54 10.58 5.82
CA THR A 25 8.71 11.24 4.80
C THR A 25 7.26 10.74 4.86
N TRP A 26 7.05 9.42 4.99
CA TRP A 26 5.71 8.86 5.19
C TRP A 26 5.11 9.37 6.49
N ALA A 27 5.90 9.41 7.57
CA ALA A 27 5.42 9.79 8.89
C ALA A 27 4.88 11.24 8.92
N VAL A 28 5.50 12.18 8.20
CA VAL A 28 5.02 13.57 8.08
C VAL A 28 3.65 13.65 7.40
N TRP A 29 3.50 12.95 6.26
CA TRP A 29 2.24 12.89 5.53
C TRP A 29 1.13 12.21 6.35
N ALA A 30 1.44 11.07 6.96
CA ALA A 30 0.51 10.31 7.78
C ALA A 30 0.09 11.10 9.03
N PHE A 31 1.02 11.78 9.70
CA PHE A 31 0.72 12.65 10.84
C PHE A 31 -0.29 13.74 10.47
N GLY A 32 -0.02 14.48 9.39
CA GLY A 32 -0.93 15.52 8.91
C GLY A 32 -2.31 14.96 8.54
N GLY A 33 -2.35 13.83 7.82
CA GLY A 33 -3.58 13.15 7.42
C GLY A 33 -4.43 12.71 8.60
N TYR A 34 -3.84 12.02 9.57
CA TYR A 34 -4.56 11.55 10.76
C TYR A 34 -4.96 12.69 11.70
N ALA A 35 -4.14 13.73 11.85
CA ALA A 35 -4.48 14.88 12.69
C ALA A 35 -5.72 15.61 12.14
N ILE A 36 -5.74 15.91 10.83
CA ILE A 36 -6.89 16.54 10.17
C ILE A 36 -8.11 15.61 10.24
N ALA A 37 -7.94 14.32 9.98
CA ALA A 37 -9.03 13.35 10.10
C ALA A 37 -9.62 13.31 11.52
N THR A 38 -8.77 13.35 12.56
CA THR A 38 -9.22 13.40 13.95
C THR A 38 -10.03 14.68 14.22
N MET A 39 -9.53 15.85 13.79
CA MET A 39 -10.24 17.12 13.95
C MET A 39 -11.59 17.13 13.22
N LEU A 40 -11.64 16.64 11.97
CA LEU A 40 -12.88 16.57 11.20
C LEU A 40 -13.90 15.60 11.81
N MET A 41 -13.44 14.52 12.43
CA MET A 41 -14.31 13.56 13.12
C MET A 41 -14.88 14.12 14.43
N LEU A 42 -14.20 15.08 15.05
CA LEU A 42 -14.70 15.83 16.22
C LEU A 42 -15.64 16.97 15.80
N ALA A 43 -15.36 17.63 14.67
CA ALA A 43 -16.12 18.79 14.19
C ALA A 43 -17.38 18.42 13.38
N THR A 44 -17.43 17.23 12.77
CA THR A 44 -18.52 16.82 11.89
C THR A 44 -19.15 15.50 12.34
N ARG A 45 -20.43 15.29 11.98
CA ARG A 45 -21.08 13.96 12.12
C ARG A 45 -20.79 13.00 10.96
N SER A 46 -19.99 13.43 9.97
CA SER A 46 -19.69 12.64 8.80
C SER A 46 -18.46 11.77 9.04
N TRP A 47 -18.52 10.49 8.68
CA TRP A 47 -17.38 9.56 8.81
C TRP A 47 -16.59 9.39 7.51
N VAL A 48 -17.20 9.73 6.37
CA VAL A 48 -16.61 9.53 5.03
C VAL A 48 -15.49 10.52 4.76
N LEU A 49 -15.72 11.81 5.03
CA LEU A 49 -14.73 12.85 4.75
C LEU A 49 -13.43 12.65 5.57
N PRO A 50 -13.47 12.42 6.89
CA PRO A 50 -12.24 12.17 7.64
C PRO A 50 -11.50 10.90 7.21
N LEU A 51 -12.23 9.86 6.83
CA LEU A 51 -11.64 8.62 6.32
C LEU A 51 -10.95 8.85 4.97
N ALA A 52 -11.54 9.65 4.09
CA ALA A 52 -10.93 10.05 2.83
C ALA A 52 -9.66 10.87 3.05
N VAL A 53 -9.65 11.79 4.03
CA VAL A 53 -8.45 12.54 4.41
C VAL A 53 -7.36 11.63 4.96
N ALA A 54 -7.72 10.67 5.83
CA ALA A 54 -6.77 9.71 6.37
C ALA A 54 -6.15 8.83 5.26
N LEU A 55 -6.96 8.30 4.33
CA LEU A 55 -6.46 7.57 3.16
C LEU A 55 -5.57 8.44 2.27
N GLY A 56 -5.98 9.69 2.04
CA GLY A 56 -5.21 10.66 1.26
C GLY A 56 -3.83 10.91 1.85
N GLY A 57 -3.77 11.21 3.15
CA GLY A 57 -2.53 11.57 3.84
C GLY A 57 -1.65 10.37 4.22
N ALA A 58 -2.21 9.23 4.59
CA ALA A 58 -1.42 8.09 5.04
C ALA A 58 -1.02 7.12 3.92
N LEU A 59 -1.77 7.07 2.82
CA LEU A 59 -1.51 6.13 1.72
C LEU A 59 -1.24 6.83 0.40
N VAL A 60 -2.20 7.61 -0.10
CA VAL A 60 -2.16 8.12 -1.48
C VAL A 60 -1.03 9.12 -1.69
N ALA A 61 -0.91 10.13 -0.82
CA ALA A 61 0.11 11.15 -0.93
C ALA A 61 1.54 10.59 -0.73
N PRO A 62 1.82 9.76 0.30
CA PRO A 62 3.11 9.08 0.43
C PRO A 62 3.45 8.20 -0.77
N LEU A 63 2.48 7.42 -1.27
CA LEU A 63 2.70 6.55 -2.42
C LEU A 63 3.02 7.35 -3.69
N ALA A 64 2.26 8.42 -3.96
CA ALA A 64 2.52 9.31 -5.09
C ALA A 64 3.87 10.00 -4.95
N TRP A 65 4.25 10.41 -3.75
CA TRP A 65 5.57 10.98 -3.47
C TRP A 65 6.67 9.96 -3.75
N LEU A 66 6.54 8.73 -3.27
CA LEU A 66 7.52 7.66 -3.51
C LEU A 66 7.67 7.37 -5.01
N MET A 67 6.57 7.33 -5.76
CA MET A 67 6.62 7.05 -7.21
C MET A 67 7.27 8.17 -8.03
N THR A 68 7.15 9.42 -7.57
CA THR A 68 7.55 10.59 -8.37
C THR A 68 8.87 11.21 -7.92
N ARG A 69 9.24 11.08 -6.64
CA ARG A 69 10.37 11.79 -6.03
C ARG A 69 11.45 10.88 -5.48
N THR A 70 11.20 9.58 -5.31
CA THR A 70 12.19 8.65 -4.76
C THR A 70 12.57 7.57 -5.75
N ALA A 71 13.85 7.17 -5.70
CA ALA A 71 14.29 6.02 -6.46
C ALA A 71 13.51 4.76 -6.03
N ALA A 72 13.36 3.82 -6.96
CA ALA A 72 12.82 2.51 -6.64
C ALA A 72 13.65 1.88 -5.51
N THR A 73 12.97 1.35 -4.49
CA THR A 73 13.62 0.61 -3.41
C THR A 73 14.23 -0.67 -3.98
N ALA A 74 15.22 -1.25 -3.29
CA ALA A 74 15.88 -2.47 -3.75
C ALA A 74 14.87 -3.58 -4.09
N GLU A 75 13.81 -3.69 -3.30
CA GLU A 75 12.72 -4.65 -3.47
C GLU A 75 12.00 -4.50 -4.82
N VAL A 76 11.61 -3.26 -5.16
CA VAL A 76 10.92 -2.93 -6.42
C VAL A 76 11.80 -3.23 -7.63
N VAL A 77 13.10 -2.96 -7.52
CA VAL A 77 14.08 -3.25 -8.56
C VAL A 77 14.23 -4.76 -8.77
N VAL A 78 14.28 -5.54 -7.69
CA VAL A 78 14.39 -7.00 -7.77
C VAL A 78 13.14 -7.60 -8.43
N ILE A 79 11.95 -7.18 -8.00
CA ILE A 79 10.68 -7.66 -8.58
C ILE A 79 10.59 -7.34 -10.08
N GLY A 80 10.96 -6.11 -10.47
CA GLY A 80 10.95 -5.72 -11.89
C GLY A 80 11.94 -6.55 -12.73
N ARG A 81 13.15 -6.77 -12.21
CA ARG A 81 14.14 -7.61 -12.90
C ARG A 81 13.70 -9.06 -13.01
N ALA A 82 13.11 -9.60 -11.95
CA ALA A 82 12.62 -10.97 -11.93
C ALA A 82 11.48 -11.17 -12.94
N ALA A 83 10.58 -10.19 -13.09
CA ALA A 83 9.57 -10.21 -14.14
C ALA A 83 10.18 -10.22 -15.55
N ASP A 84 11.22 -9.43 -15.81
CA ASP A 84 11.96 -9.47 -17.08
C ASP A 84 12.60 -10.85 -17.32
N HIS A 85 13.10 -11.51 -16.27
CA HIS A 85 13.66 -12.86 -16.37
C HIS A 85 12.59 -13.91 -16.65
N VAL A 86 11.40 -13.81 -16.05
CA VAL A 86 10.27 -14.69 -16.37
C VAL A 86 9.91 -14.58 -17.86
N LEU A 87 9.82 -13.36 -18.40
CA LEU A 87 9.49 -13.18 -19.82
C LEU A 87 10.59 -13.68 -20.77
N LYS A 88 11.87 -13.52 -20.40
CA LYS A 88 13.01 -13.88 -21.26
C LYS A 88 13.42 -15.36 -21.15
N TYR A 89 13.35 -15.93 -19.95
CA TYR A 89 13.95 -17.23 -19.62
C TYR A 89 12.95 -18.22 -19.02
N GLY A 90 11.70 -17.82 -18.77
CA GLY A 90 10.69 -18.67 -18.14
C GLY A 90 10.90 -18.90 -16.63
N THR A 91 11.89 -18.24 -16.03
CA THR A 91 12.22 -18.33 -14.61
C THR A 91 12.62 -16.96 -14.07
N PRO A 92 12.25 -16.60 -12.84
CA PRO A 92 12.64 -15.32 -12.24
C PRO A 92 14.08 -15.30 -11.71
N TYR A 93 14.74 -16.46 -11.69
CA TYR A 93 16.06 -16.65 -11.09
C TYR A 93 17.14 -16.72 -12.16
N LEU A 94 18.27 -16.08 -11.87
CA LEU A 94 19.49 -16.25 -12.65
C LEU A 94 20.14 -17.60 -12.35
N PRO A 95 20.76 -18.26 -13.34
CA PRO A 95 21.51 -19.48 -13.11
C PRO A 95 22.76 -19.21 -12.27
N PRO A 96 23.27 -20.21 -11.51
CA PRO A 96 24.40 -20.02 -10.59
C PRO A 96 25.64 -19.36 -11.21
N GLY A 97 25.95 -19.67 -12.47
CA GLY A 97 27.09 -19.10 -13.19
C GLY A 97 26.95 -17.62 -13.58
N GLN A 98 25.78 -17.02 -13.39
CA GLN A 98 25.51 -15.59 -13.67
C GLN A 98 25.31 -14.76 -12.39
N LEU A 99 25.44 -15.37 -11.21
CA LEU A 99 25.33 -14.67 -9.93
C LEU A 99 26.65 -13.94 -9.62
N THR A 100 26.74 -12.67 -10.03
CA THR A 100 27.95 -11.85 -9.85
C THR A 100 28.05 -11.17 -8.48
N GLY A 101 27.09 -11.40 -7.58
CA GLY A 101 27.09 -10.89 -6.21
C GLY A 101 25.71 -10.96 -5.54
N TRP A 102 25.62 -10.56 -4.27
CA TRP A 102 24.38 -10.65 -3.49
C TRP A 102 23.21 -9.84 -4.07
N LYS A 103 23.47 -8.74 -4.81
CA LYS A 103 22.44 -7.94 -5.49
C LYS A 103 21.83 -8.62 -6.73
N ALA A 104 22.46 -9.68 -7.24
CA ALA A 104 21.95 -10.48 -8.35
C ALA A 104 20.98 -11.56 -7.86
N TYR A 105 20.98 -11.86 -6.56
CA TYR A 105 20.08 -12.83 -5.95
C TYR A 105 18.67 -12.25 -5.84
N ASN A 106 17.67 -13.05 -6.21
CA ASN A 106 16.26 -12.75 -5.97
C ASN A 106 15.80 -13.54 -4.73
N PRO A 107 15.54 -12.88 -3.58
CA PRO A 107 15.10 -13.56 -2.37
C PRO A 107 13.59 -13.83 -2.34
N TYR A 108 12.84 -13.33 -3.33
CA TYR A 108 11.39 -13.39 -3.31
C TYR A 108 10.84 -14.67 -3.92
N LEU A 109 9.61 -15.00 -3.50
CA LEU A 109 8.81 -16.06 -4.11
C LEU A 109 8.37 -15.65 -5.53
N PRO A 110 8.26 -16.60 -6.48
CA PRO A 110 7.95 -16.31 -7.88
C PRO A 110 6.65 -15.52 -8.11
N LEU A 111 5.70 -15.61 -7.16
CA LEU A 111 4.44 -14.89 -7.24
C LEU A 111 4.64 -13.36 -7.19
N MET A 112 5.72 -12.90 -6.56
CA MET A 112 6.01 -11.46 -6.43
C MET A 112 6.33 -10.81 -7.77
N ASP A 113 6.83 -11.60 -8.72
CA ASP A 113 7.23 -11.13 -10.06
C ASP A 113 6.03 -10.72 -10.91
N VAL A 114 4.84 -11.23 -10.58
CA VAL A 114 3.57 -10.83 -11.23
C VAL A 114 3.36 -9.32 -11.15
N PHE A 115 3.79 -8.68 -10.05
CA PHE A 115 3.65 -7.23 -9.88
C PHE A 115 4.65 -6.43 -10.71
N GLY A 116 5.73 -7.04 -11.18
CA GLY A 116 6.68 -6.44 -12.12
C GLY A 116 6.31 -6.64 -13.59
N LEU A 117 5.45 -7.61 -13.91
CA LEU A 117 5.04 -7.92 -15.28
C LEU A 117 4.50 -6.73 -16.08
N PRO A 118 3.67 -5.84 -15.51
CA PRO A 118 3.16 -4.67 -16.25
C PRO A 118 4.29 -3.86 -16.89
N ARG A 119 5.37 -3.61 -16.15
CA ARG A 119 6.56 -2.94 -16.68
C ARG A 119 7.27 -3.76 -17.74
N ALA A 120 7.42 -5.06 -17.49
CA ALA A 120 8.15 -5.98 -18.34
C ALA A 120 7.48 -6.16 -19.73
N VAL A 121 6.16 -6.05 -19.80
CA VAL A 121 5.39 -6.08 -21.07
C VAL A 121 5.29 -4.72 -21.76
N GLY A 122 5.97 -3.68 -21.25
CA GLY A 122 6.05 -2.36 -21.88
C GLY A 122 5.06 -1.31 -21.36
N ILE A 123 4.35 -1.57 -20.25
CA ILE A 123 3.54 -0.52 -19.60
C ILE A 123 4.48 0.40 -18.82
N HIS A 124 4.43 1.69 -19.10
CA HIS A 124 5.31 2.68 -18.49
C HIS A 124 4.56 3.68 -17.60
N GLY A 125 5.33 4.44 -16.83
CA GLY A 125 4.81 5.39 -15.86
C GLY A 125 4.12 4.71 -14.68
N VAL A 126 3.10 5.37 -14.16
CA VAL A 126 2.36 4.99 -12.95
C VAL A 126 1.74 3.59 -13.06
N LEU A 127 1.16 3.25 -14.21
CA LEU A 127 0.56 1.93 -14.45
C LEU A 127 1.60 0.80 -14.61
N GLY A 128 2.86 1.14 -14.89
CA GLY A 128 3.96 0.18 -14.93
C GLY A 128 4.68 0.03 -13.59
N ASP A 129 4.34 0.81 -12.56
CA ASP A 129 5.05 0.78 -11.29
C ASP A 129 4.58 -0.40 -10.43
N THR A 130 5.52 -1.26 -10.03
CA THR A 130 5.27 -2.41 -9.15
C THR A 130 4.53 -2.03 -7.87
N ARG A 131 4.85 -0.86 -7.29
CA ARG A 131 4.26 -0.38 -6.04
C ARG A 131 2.74 -0.23 -6.16
N ILE A 132 2.22 0.21 -7.31
CA ILE A 132 0.77 0.33 -7.54
C ILE A 132 0.10 -1.03 -7.54
N TRP A 133 0.69 -2.01 -8.23
CA TRP A 133 0.09 -3.32 -8.34
C TRP A 133 0.09 -4.05 -7.00
N VAL A 134 1.15 -3.89 -6.20
CA VAL A 134 1.18 -4.37 -4.82
C VAL A 134 0.09 -3.68 -3.98
N THR A 135 0.02 -2.34 -3.99
CA THR A 135 -0.98 -1.60 -3.22
C THR A 135 -2.41 -2.00 -3.60
N LEU A 136 -2.73 -2.05 -4.89
CA LEU A 136 -4.06 -2.43 -5.39
C LEU A 136 -4.42 -3.86 -5.01
N THR A 137 -3.47 -4.79 -5.13
CA THR A 137 -3.69 -6.20 -4.78
C THR A 137 -3.92 -6.35 -3.28
N THR A 138 -3.17 -5.65 -2.44
CA THR A 138 -3.39 -5.63 -0.98
C THR A 138 -4.78 -5.11 -0.64
N ILE A 139 -5.20 -3.98 -1.22
CA ILE A 139 -6.55 -3.42 -1.01
C ILE A 139 -7.63 -4.43 -1.43
N LEU A 140 -7.46 -5.06 -2.59
CA LEU A 140 -8.39 -6.04 -3.13
C LEU A 140 -8.48 -7.29 -2.23
N LEU A 141 -7.36 -7.82 -1.75
CA LEU A 141 -7.34 -8.97 -0.86
C LEU A 141 -7.98 -8.65 0.50
N ILE A 142 -7.74 -7.46 1.06
CA ILE A 142 -8.41 -7.01 2.30
C ILE A 142 -9.92 -6.88 2.07
N ALA A 143 -10.34 -6.29 0.95
CA ALA A 143 -11.75 -6.19 0.60
C ALA A 143 -12.40 -7.56 0.41
N ALA A 144 -11.71 -8.49 -0.25
CA ALA A 144 -12.14 -9.87 -0.43
C ALA A 144 -12.26 -10.61 0.90
N ALA A 145 -11.30 -10.43 1.81
CA ALA A 145 -11.34 -11.03 3.15
C ALA A 145 -12.58 -10.57 3.93
N PHE A 146 -12.87 -9.26 3.95
CA PHE A 146 -14.09 -8.74 4.58
C PHE A 146 -15.38 -9.16 3.86
N ALA A 147 -15.35 -9.33 2.54
CA ALA A 147 -16.46 -9.84 1.77
C ALA A 147 -16.77 -11.32 2.09
N ILE A 148 -15.74 -12.16 2.23
CA ILE A 148 -15.88 -13.58 2.57
C ILE A 148 -16.35 -13.74 4.02
N ALA A 149 -15.86 -12.89 4.93
CA ALA A 149 -16.27 -12.87 6.33
C ALA A 149 -17.70 -12.31 6.56
N SER A 150 -18.32 -11.72 5.53
CA SER A 150 -19.68 -11.17 5.64
C SER A 150 -20.73 -12.28 5.73
N PRO A 151 -21.67 -12.22 6.70
CA PRO A 151 -22.73 -13.21 6.85
C PRO A 151 -23.77 -13.16 5.70
N HIS A 152 -23.85 -12.04 4.98
CA HIS A 152 -24.77 -11.86 3.85
C HIS A 152 -24.03 -11.73 2.53
N ARG A 153 -24.65 -12.21 1.45
CA ARG A 153 -24.14 -11.99 0.08
C ARG A 153 -24.18 -10.50 -0.25
N LEU A 154 -23.07 -9.99 -0.80
CA LEU A 154 -22.91 -8.58 -1.16
C LEU A 154 -23.97 -8.05 -2.15
N ARG A 155 -24.49 -8.93 -3.00
CA ARG A 155 -25.50 -8.58 -4.02
C ARG A 155 -26.84 -8.23 -3.39
N ASP A 156 -27.16 -8.86 -2.26
CA ASP A 156 -28.50 -8.82 -1.68
C ASP A 156 -28.61 -7.74 -0.58
N CYS A 157 -27.49 -7.14 -0.17
CA CYS A 157 -27.42 -6.17 0.92
C CYS A 157 -26.54 -4.96 0.56
N PRO A 158 -27.13 -3.84 0.07
CA PRO A 158 -26.40 -2.62 -0.23
C PRO A 158 -25.66 -2.05 1.00
N HIS A 159 -26.27 -2.13 2.18
CA HIS A 159 -25.67 -1.65 3.43
C HIS A 159 -24.39 -2.43 3.80
N CYS A 160 -24.35 -3.73 3.50
CA CYS A 160 -23.19 -4.59 3.74
C CYS A 160 -22.00 -4.15 2.86
N ARG A 161 -22.26 -3.72 1.61
CA ARG A 161 -21.22 -3.17 0.73
C ARG A 161 -20.59 -1.91 1.31
N THR A 162 -21.40 -0.97 1.80
CA THR A 162 -20.89 0.26 2.42
C THR A 162 -20.08 -0.03 3.68
N ARG A 163 -20.54 -1.00 4.50
CA ARG A 163 -19.82 -1.42 5.71
C ARG A 163 -18.46 -2.03 5.38
N ILE A 164 -18.39 -2.90 4.37
CA ILE A 164 -17.13 -3.51 3.93
C ILE A 164 -16.21 -2.46 3.33
N ALA A 165 -16.72 -1.58 2.47
CA ALA A 165 -15.91 -0.49 1.93
C ALA A 165 -15.33 0.40 3.04
N GLY A 166 -16.12 0.73 4.07
CA GLY A 166 -15.66 1.47 5.23
C GLY A 166 -14.61 0.71 6.06
N ALA A 167 -14.79 -0.59 6.27
CA ALA A 167 -13.84 -1.43 6.99
C ALA A 167 -12.51 -1.60 6.24
N THR A 168 -12.57 -1.87 4.94
CA THR A 168 -11.39 -1.91 4.05
C THR A 168 -10.66 -0.58 4.07
N ALA A 169 -11.38 0.53 3.90
CA ALA A 169 -10.79 1.87 3.93
C ALA A 169 -10.12 2.17 5.28
N LEU A 170 -10.74 1.79 6.40
CA LEU A 170 -10.13 1.97 7.73
C LEU A 170 -8.88 1.09 7.92
N ALA A 171 -8.91 -0.15 7.46
CA ALA A 171 -7.78 -1.07 7.56
C ALA A 171 -6.59 -0.60 6.71
N VAL A 172 -6.86 -0.19 5.47
CA VAL A 172 -5.86 0.34 4.54
C VAL A 172 -5.32 1.68 5.01
N ALA A 173 -6.16 2.52 5.63
CA ALA A 173 -5.73 3.76 6.27
C ALA A 173 -5.01 3.53 7.59
N SER A 174 -4.92 2.31 8.12
CA SER A 174 -4.21 2.07 9.39
C SER A 174 -2.69 2.12 9.17
N PRO A 175 -1.90 2.57 10.17
CA PRO A 175 -0.45 2.60 10.08
C PRO A 175 0.16 1.23 9.77
N VAL A 176 -0.49 0.14 10.21
CA VAL A 176 -0.01 -1.23 10.00
C VAL A 176 0.05 -1.60 8.51
N ILE A 177 -0.85 -1.05 7.70
CA ILE A 177 -0.95 -1.34 6.26
C ILE A 177 -0.40 -0.20 5.40
N ALA A 178 -0.60 1.05 5.84
CA ALA A 178 -0.22 2.24 5.10
C ALA A 178 1.29 2.53 5.16
N PHE A 179 1.97 2.00 6.18
CA PHE A 179 3.42 2.14 6.31
C PHE A 179 4.14 1.36 5.20
N PRO A 180 5.08 2.00 4.48
CA PRO A 180 5.83 1.38 3.38
C PRO A 180 6.90 0.40 3.84
#